data_AF-A0A953LJI7-F1
#
_entry.id   AF-A0A953LJI7-F1
#
_cell.length_a   1.000
_cell.length_b   1.000
_cell.length_c   1.000
_cell.angle_alpha   90.00
_cell.angle_beta   90.00
_cell.angle_gamma   90.00
#
_symmetry.space_group_name_H-M   'P 1'
#
loop_
_entity.id
_entity.type
_entity.pdbx_description
1 polymer ?
#
loop_
_entity_poly.entity_id
_entity_poly.type
_entity_poly.pdbx_seq_one_letter_code
_entity_poly.pdbx_strand_id
1 'polypeptide(L)'
;MLQSPVLWGRGLRLGRTRIDGKLMERSGLDEVNLRRARRAFQQRWLRTPPPERRRLAEAGTVARFRYVIDTLRAAWSPEVWSLWLRYLEHTDEEIDEMMAGEYPISPYMVRVSSALLGVTVDFLEAGCWPAQDYDGHDIDVCPQWQFTHA
;
A
#
# COMPACT_ATOMS: atom_id res chain seq x y z
N MET A 1 34.27 -4.17 -0.77
CA MET A 1 32.90 -3.72 -0.41
C MET A 1 32.08 -3.72 -1.69
N LEU A 2 31.23 -4.73 -1.86
CA LEU A 2 30.37 -4.87 -3.04
C LEU A 2 29.24 -3.84 -2.93
N GLN A 3 29.32 -2.77 -3.72
CA GLN A 3 28.18 -1.90 -3.99
C GLN A 3 27.19 -2.70 -4.83
N SER A 4 26.22 -3.35 -4.17
CA SER A 4 25.02 -3.81 -4.88
C SER A 4 24.30 -2.57 -5.42
N PRO A 5 24.09 -2.45 -6.75
CA PRO A 5 23.20 -1.43 -7.26
C PRO A 5 21.81 -1.76 -6.74
N VAL A 6 21.31 -0.94 -5.80
CA VAL A 6 19.88 -0.93 -5.49
C VAL A 6 19.18 -0.72 -6.82
N LEU A 7 18.49 -1.74 -7.31
CA LEU A 7 17.78 -1.69 -8.59
C LEU A 7 16.67 -0.65 -8.44
N TRP A 8 16.99 0.58 -8.82
CA TRP A 8 16.08 1.70 -8.96
C TRP A 8 14.84 1.24 -9.72
N GLY A 9 13.76 0.95 -9.01
CA GLY A 9 12.42 0.70 -9.53
C GLY A 9 12.37 -0.11 -10.83
N ARG A 10 13.05 -1.27 -10.91
CA ARG A 10 12.82 -2.21 -12.03
C ARG A 10 11.40 -2.74 -11.95
N GLY A 11 10.49 -1.97 -12.54
CA GLY A 11 9.12 -2.27 -12.89
C GLY A 11 8.25 -2.73 -11.72
N LEU A 12 7.55 -1.79 -11.07
CA LEU A 12 6.20 -2.12 -10.58
C LEU A 12 5.44 -2.66 -11.78
N ARG A 13 5.33 -3.98 -11.94
CA ARG A 13 4.59 -4.58 -13.05
C ARG A 13 3.22 -4.96 -12.55
N LEU A 14 2.22 -4.74 -13.40
CA LEU A 14 0.86 -5.18 -13.16
C LEU A 14 0.83 -6.70 -13.37
N GLY A 15 0.92 -7.44 -12.28
CA GLY A 15 0.79 -8.90 -12.26
C GLY A 15 -0.17 -9.32 -11.15
N ARG A 16 -0.71 -10.53 -11.25
CA ARG A 16 -1.36 -11.17 -10.11
C ARG A 16 -0.31 -11.48 -9.06
N THR A 17 -0.64 -11.24 -7.79
CA THR A 17 0.12 -11.77 -6.65
C THR A 17 -0.56 -13.06 -6.19
N ARG A 18 0.16 -13.92 -5.45
CA ARG A 18 -0.44 -15.16 -4.92
C ARG A 18 -1.56 -14.90 -3.93
N ILE A 19 -1.54 -13.74 -3.26
CA ILE A 19 -2.55 -13.36 -2.26
C ILE A 19 -3.82 -12.75 -2.87
N ASP A 20 -3.86 -12.47 -4.18
CA ASP A 20 -5.00 -11.81 -4.83
C ASP A 20 -6.32 -12.54 -4.62
N GLY A 21 -6.31 -13.88 -4.73
CA GLY A 21 -7.51 -14.68 -4.53
C GLY A 21 -8.10 -14.48 -3.13
N LYS A 22 -7.23 -14.55 -2.12
CA LYS A 22 -7.61 -14.36 -0.71
C LYS A 22 -8.07 -12.94 -0.43
N LEU A 23 -7.36 -11.93 -0.97
CA LEU A 23 -7.74 -10.53 -0.80
C LEU A 23 -9.11 -10.25 -1.42
N MET A 24 -9.37 -10.72 -2.64
CA MET A 24 -10.67 -10.56 -3.31
C MET A 24 -11.79 -11.28 -2.53
N GLU A 25 -11.55 -12.50 -2.08
CA GLU A 25 -12.52 -13.26 -1.28
C GLU A 25 -12.89 -12.54 0.02
N ARG A 26 -11.90 -11.96 0.73
CA ARG A 26 -12.11 -11.31 2.04
C ARG A 26 -12.68 -9.90 1.92
N SER A 27 -12.20 -9.13 0.95
CA SER A 27 -12.62 -7.74 0.75
C SER A 27 -13.89 -7.59 -0.09
N GLY A 28 -14.27 -8.63 -0.83
CA GLY A 28 -15.33 -8.57 -1.84
C GLY A 28 -14.94 -7.79 -3.10
N LEU A 29 -13.69 -7.30 -3.21
CA LEU A 29 -13.20 -6.65 -4.42
C LEU A 29 -13.12 -7.64 -5.57
N ASP A 30 -13.46 -7.18 -6.77
CA ASP A 30 -13.21 -7.94 -7.99
C ASP A 30 -11.81 -7.66 -8.56
N GLU A 31 -11.42 -8.50 -9.53
CA GLU A 31 -10.12 -8.39 -10.19
C GLU A 31 -9.97 -7.06 -10.96
N VAL A 32 -11.08 -6.49 -11.45
CA VAL A 32 -11.06 -5.24 -12.23
C VAL A 32 -10.65 -4.07 -11.33
N ASN A 33 -11.26 -3.97 -10.15
CA ASN A 33 -11.00 -2.91 -9.18
C ASN A 33 -9.61 -3.06 -8.56
N LEU A 34 -9.17 -4.29 -8.30
CA LEU A 34 -7.80 -4.56 -7.85
C LEU A 34 -6.76 -4.12 -8.90
N ARG A 35 -6.94 -4.50 -10.18
CA ARG A 35 -6.05 -4.04 -11.27
C ARG A 35 -6.10 -2.53 -11.44
N ARG A 36 -7.26 -1.91 -11.25
CA ARG A 36 -7.43 -0.45 -11.33
C ARG A 36 -6.63 0.27 -10.26
N ALA A 37 -6.69 -0.18 -9.01
CA ALA A 37 -5.89 0.37 -7.91
C ALA A 37 -4.39 0.27 -8.20
N ARG A 38 -3.91 -0.92 -8.60
CA ARG A 38 -2.50 -1.13 -8.94
C ARG A 38 -2.04 -0.24 -10.07
N ARG A 39 -2.83 -0.14 -11.14
CA ARG A 39 -2.52 0.73 -12.28
C ARG A 39 -2.47 2.20 -11.86
N ALA A 40 -3.43 2.66 -11.06
CA ALA A 40 -3.45 4.04 -10.57
C ALA A 40 -2.21 4.36 -9.74
N PHE A 41 -1.86 3.48 -8.78
CA PHE A 41 -0.66 3.64 -7.96
C PHE A 41 0.62 3.62 -8.79
N GLN A 42 0.76 2.63 -9.67
CA GLN A 42 1.92 2.52 -10.55
C GLN A 42 2.07 3.76 -11.42
N GLN A 43 0.98 4.23 -12.04
CA GLN A 43 1.00 5.42 -12.89
C GLN A 43 1.33 6.69 -12.10
N ARG A 44 0.74 6.87 -10.92
CA ARG A 44 1.04 8.00 -10.03
C ARG A 44 2.53 7.96 -9.65
N TRP A 45 3.01 6.82 -9.16
CA TRP A 45 4.41 6.64 -8.75
C TRP A 45 5.38 6.93 -9.89
N LEU A 46 5.14 6.36 -11.08
CA LEU A 46 5.99 6.57 -12.26
C LEU A 46 6.01 8.03 -12.73
N ARG A 47 4.95 8.79 -12.46
CA ARG A 47 4.87 10.23 -12.77
C ARG A 47 5.42 11.13 -11.66
N THR A 48 5.50 10.65 -10.42
CA THR A 48 6.07 11.39 -9.29
C THR A 48 7.55 11.71 -9.57
N PRO A 49 7.96 13.00 -9.56
CA PRO A 49 9.35 13.40 -9.75
C PRO A 49 10.30 12.75 -8.73
N PRO A 50 11.57 12.48 -9.09
CA PRO A 50 12.54 11.87 -8.17
C PRO A 50 12.70 12.59 -6.82
N PRO A 51 12.70 13.94 -6.74
CA PRO A 51 12.77 14.64 -5.45
C PRO A 51 11.57 14.34 -4.54
N GLU A 52 10.38 14.23 -5.11
CA GLU A 52 9.15 13.92 -4.36
C GLU A 52 9.13 12.46 -3.91
N ARG A 53 9.59 11.52 -4.75
CA ARG A 53 9.75 10.12 -4.36
C ARG A 53 10.71 9.98 -3.18
N ARG A 54 11.82 10.73 -3.21
CA ARG A 54 12.79 10.78 -2.11
C ARG A 54 12.16 11.35 -0.84
N ARG A 55 11.44 12.47 -0.92
CA ARG A 55 10.71 13.02 0.22
C ARG A 55 9.71 12.03 0.80
N LEU A 56 9.00 11.29 -0.06
CA LEU A 56 8.03 10.28 0.38
C LEU A 56 8.69 9.08 1.07
N ALA A 57 9.86 8.65 0.56
CA ALA A 57 10.69 7.62 1.17
C ALA A 57 11.22 8.05 2.55
N GLU A 58 11.63 9.31 2.69
CA GLU A 58 12.14 9.86 3.94
C GLU A 58 11.01 10.27 4.94
N ALA A 59 9.74 10.26 4.50
CA ALA A 59 8.62 10.71 5.33
C ALA A 59 8.24 9.69 6.43
N GLY A 60 7.22 10.02 7.24
CA GLY A 60 6.59 9.07 8.14
C GLY A 60 5.53 8.20 7.43
N THR A 61 5.11 7.11 8.08
CA THR A 61 4.05 6.19 7.61
C THR A 61 2.78 6.94 7.21
N VAL A 62 2.38 7.96 7.97
CA VAL A 62 1.19 8.79 7.69
C VAL A 62 1.23 9.41 6.29
N ALA A 63 2.36 9.98 5.89
CA ALA A 63 2.48 10.64 4.57
C ALA A 63 2.41 9.61 3.42
N ARG A 64 3.00 8.44 3.62
CA ARG A 64 2.96 7.34 2.65
C ARG A 64 1.58 6.70 2.55
N PHE A 65 0.92 6.52 3.68
CA PHE A 65 -0.44 6.03 3.76
C PHE A 65 -1.40 7.00 3.07
N ARG A 66 -1.30 8.30 3.35
CA ARG A 66 -2.03 9.36 2.64
C ARG A 66 -1.84 9.26 1.12
N TYR A 67 -0.58 9.12 0.65
CA TYR A 67 -0.29 8.94 -0.76
C TYR A 67 -1.03 7.72 -1.36
N VAL A 68 -1.14 6.61 -0.63
CA VAL A 68 -1.90 5.45 -1.06
C VAL A 68 -3.41 5.73 -1.06
N ILE A 69 -3.97 6.25 0.03
CA ILE A 69 -5.41 6.50 0.18
C ILE A 69 -5.92 7.50 -0.87
N ASP A 70 -5.20 8.60 -1.07
CA ASP A 70 -5.52 9.58 -2.13
C ASP A 70 -5.55 8.92 -3.52
N THR A 71 -4.66 7.96 -3.76
CA THR A 71 -4.62 7.22 -5.03
C THR A 71 -5.85 6.33 -5.18
N LEU A 72 -6.25 5.64 -4.12
CA LEU A 72 -7.40 4.74 -4.13
C LEU A 72 -8.71 5.51 -4.29
N ARG A 73 -8.90 6.60 -3.52
CA ARG A 73 -10.07 7.50 -3.63
C ARG A 73 -10.22 8.09 -5.04
N ALA A 74 -9.12 8.38 -5.72
CA ALA A 74 -9.15 8.87 -7.11
C ALA A 74 -9.41 7.75 -8.13
N ALA A 75 -9.05 6.50 -7.83
CA ALA A 75 -9.13 5.38 -8.77
C ALA A 75 -10.48 4.64 -8.71
N TRP A 76 -11.09 4.58 -7.53
CA TRP A 76 -12.30 3.82 -7.28
C TRP A 76 -13.55 4.69 -7.26
N SER A 77 -14.70 4.08 -7.57
CA SER A 77 -15.98 4.73 -7.35
C SER A 77 -16.30 4.77 -5.86
N PRO A 78 -17.23 5.65 -5.41
CA PRO A 78 -17.65 5.71 -4.01
C PRO A 78 -18.10 4.34 -3.46
N GLU A 79 -18.77 3.52 -4.27
CA GLU A 79 -19.27 2.21 -3.85
C GLU A 79 -18.14 1.21 -3.58
N VAL A 80 -17.11 1.21 -4.43
CA VAL A 80 -15.92 0.36 -4.25
C VAL A 80 -15.10 0.85 -3.06
N TRP A 81 -15.02 2.17 -2.86
CA TRP A 81 -14.40 2.75 -1.68
C TRP A 81 -15.12 2.35 -0.40
N SER A 82 -16.45 2.47 -0.33
CA SER A 82 -17.24 2.03 0.82
C SER A 82 -17.14 0.52 1.07
N LEU A 83 -17.02 -0.30 0.01
CA LEU A 83 -16.74 -1.74 0.15
C LEU A 83 -15.39 -1.98 0.82
N TRP A 84 -14.35 -1.28 0.37
CA TRP A 84 -13.02 -1.35 0.95
C TRP A 84 -13.01 -0.93 2.42
N LEU A 85 -13.68 0.17 2.76
CA LEU A 85 -13.81 0.65 4.14
C LEU A 85 -14.50 -0.37 5.06
N ARG A 86 -15.57 -1.02 4.58
CA ARG A 86 -16.24 -2.10 5.33
C ARG A 86 -15.30 -3.28 5.60
N TYR A 87 -14.47 -3.65 4.63
CA TYR A 87 -13.47 -4.70 4.82
C TYR A 87 -12.38 -4.29 5.83
N LEU A 88 -11.99 -3.02 5.83
CA LEU A 88 -11.06 -2.48 6.81
C LEU A 88 -11.69 -2.26 8.19
N GLU A 89 -13.00 -2.42 8.33
CA GLU A 89 -13.76 -2.10 9.54
C GLU A 89 -13.55 -0.64 10.00
N HIS A 90 -13.41 0.28 9.03
CA HIS A 90 -13.17 1.70 9.28
C HIS A 90 -14.15 2.60 8.55
N THR A 91 -14.33 3.81 9.07
CA THR A 91 -15.13 4.88 8.44
C THR A 91 -14.25 5.84 7.64
N ASP A 92 -14.85 6.66 6.78
CA ASP A 92 -14.12 7.72 6.07
C ASP A 92 -13.47 8.72 7.05
N GLU A 93 -14.15 9.03 8.15
CA GLU A 93 -13.66 9.97 9.17
C GLU A 93 -12.43 9.41 9.90
N GLU A 94 -12.44 8.13 10.29
CA GLU A 94 -11.26 7.47 10.87
C GLU A 94 -10.09 7.44 9.89
N ILE A 95 -10.34 7.22 8.60
CA ILE A 95 -9.29 7.29 7.57
C ILE A 95 -8.73 8.72 7.47
N ASP A 96 -9.57 9.74 7.55
CA ASP A 96 -9.14 11.14 7.51
C ASP A 96 -8.33 11.50 8.77
N GLU A 97 -8.74 11.07 9.96
CA GLU A 97 -7.98 11.22 11.22
C GLU A 97 -6.62 10.51 11.15
N MET A 98 -6.57 9.29 10.57
CA MET A 98 -5.30 8.58 10.32
C MET A 98 -4.38 9.34 9.40
N MET A 99 -4.92 9.93 8.33
CA MET A 99 -4.16 10.74 7.41
C MET A 99 -3.71 12.06 8.05
N ALA A 100 -4.45 12.61 9.01
CA ALA A 100 -4.05 13.76 9.81
C ALA A 100 -2.97 13.41 10.86
N GLY A 101 -2.81 12.12 11.17
CA GLY A 101 -1.91 11.63 12.22
C GLY A 101 -2.54 11.72 13.62
N GLU A 102 -3.86 11.92 13.68
CA GLU A 102 -4.65 12.01 14.90
C GLU A 102 -5.11 10.61 15.36
N TYR A 103 -5.19 9.66 14.43
CA TYR A 103 -5.50 8.25 14.69
C TYR A 103 -4.34 7.34 14.22
N PRO A 104 -3.93 6.32 14.99
CA PRO A 104 -2.82 5.44 14.61
C PRO A 104 -3.19 4.53 13.43
N ILE A 105 -2.30 4.44 12.44
CA ILE A 105 -2.44 3.48 11.33
C ILE A 105 -2.03 2.09 11.82
N SER A 106 -2.97 1.14 11.79
CA SER A 106 -2.69 -0.22 12.28
C SER A 106 -1.71 -0.97 11.36
N PRO A 107 -0.86 -1.87 11.90
CA PRO A 107 0.02 -2.71 11.07
C PRO A 107 -0.75 -3.60 10.07
N TYR A 108 -1.98 -3.96 10.40
CA TYR A 108 -2.87 -4.68 9.49
C TYR A 108 -3.21 -3.85 8.26
N MET A 109 -3.56 -2.57 8.42
CA MET A 109 -3.86 -1.67 7.29
C MET A 109 -2.68 -1.49 6.35
N VAL A 110 -1.47 -1.36 6.90
CA VAL A 110 -0.21 -1.32 6.12
C VAL A 110 -0.10 -2.58 5.28
N ARG A 111 -0.29 -3.75 5.88
CA ARG A 111 -0.19 -5.05 5.20
C ARG A 111 -1.21 -5.21 4.07
N VAL A 112 -2.48 -4.97 4.34
CA VAL A 112 -3.54 -5.16 3.32
C VAL A 112 -3.42 -4.13 2.20
N SER A 113 -2.97 -2.92 2.49
CA SER A 113 -2.70 -1.90 1.45
C SER A 113 -1.52 -2.30 0.56
N SER A 114 -0.45 -2.84 1.14
CA SER A 114 0.68 -3.40 0.38
C SER A 114 0.28 -4.59 -0.49
N ALA A 115 -0.52 -5.52 0.05
CA ALA A 115 -1.07 -6.66 -0.70
C ALA A 115 -1.98 -6.20 -1.85
N LEU A 116 -2.86 -5.24 -1.60
CA LEU A 116 -3.72 -4.62 -2.61
C LEU A 116 -2.90 -4.03 -3.76
N LEU A 117 -1.87 -3.27 -3.44
CA LEU A 117 -1.02 -2.62 -4.43
C LEU A 117 0.00 -3.57 -5.08
N GLY A 118 0.20 -4.77 -4.53
CA GLY A 118 1.21 -5.72 -4.98
C GLY A 118 2.63 -5.19 -4.76
N VAL A 119 2.84 -4.48 -3.64
CA VAL A 119 4.12 -3.86 -3.29
C VAL A 119 4.61 -4.34 -1.92
N THR A 120 5.91 -4.22 -1.69
CA THR A 120 6.53 -4.54 -0.41
C THR A 120 5.95 -3.70 0.74
N VAL A 121 5.81 -4.33 1.91
CA VAL A 121 5.36 -3.66 3.15
C VAL A 121 6.34 -2.55 3.56
N ASP A 122 7.64 -2.77 3.34
CA ASP A 122 8.72 -1.82 3.60
C ASP A 122 8.51 -0.44 2.94
N PHE A 123 7.74 -0.35 1.85
CA PHE A 123 7.39 0.95 1.29
C PHE A 123 6.59 1.76 2.29
N LEU A 124 5.44 1.25 2.74
CA LEU A 124 4.54 1.99 3.64
C LEU A 124 5.16 2.19 5.02
N GLU A 125 5.89 1.21 5.53
CA GLU A 125 6.45 1.23 6.87
C GLU A 125 7.81 1.95 6.92
N ALA A 126 8.81 1.43 6.22
CA ALA A 126 10.20 1.89 6.28
C ALA A 126 10.55 2.94 5.22
N GLY A 127 9.61 3.31 4.33
CA GLY A 127 9.86 4.28 3.28
C GLY A 127 10.82 3.79 2.20
N CYS A 128 11.01 2.47 2.08
CA CYS A 128 11.77 1.90 0.98
C CYS A 128 11.08 2.19 -0.36
N TRP A 129 11.83 2.15 -1.46
CA TRP A 129 11.22 2.28 -2.78
C TRP A 129 10.25 1.11 -3.00
N PRO A 130 9.01 1.36 -3.48
CA PRO A 130 8.04 0.30 -3.68
C PRO A 130 8.57 -0.66 -4.75
N ALA A 131 8.73 -1.92 -4.36
CA ALA A 131 9.11 -3.02 -5.24
C ALA A 131 7.93 -3.97 -5.41
N GLN A 132 7.85 -4.65 -6.55
CA GLN A 132 6.81 -5.65 -6.78
C GLN A 132 6.98 -6.80 -5.78
N ASP A 133 5.88 -7.16 -5.12
CA ASP A 133 5.81 -8.32 -4.23
C ASP A 133 4.86 -9.36 -4.81
N TYR A 134 5.44 -10.34 -5.54
CA TYR A 134 4.65 -11.38 -6.21
C TYR A 134 4.06 -12.41 -5.24
N ASP A 135 4.86 -12.80 -4.25
CA ASP A 135 4.43 -13.79 -3.26
C ASP A 135 3.35 -13.17 -2.36
N GLY A 136 3.53 -11.90 -1.96
CA GLY A 136 2.62 -11.21 -1.06
C GLY A 136 2.67 -11.83 0.35
N HIS A 137 2.71 -11.00 1.37
CA HIS A 137 2.53 -11.50 2.73
C HIS A 137 1.08 -11.92 2.97
N ASP A 138 0.88 -12.99 3.73
CA ASP A 138 -0.45 -13.41 4.14
C ASP A 138 -1.10 -12.29 4.96
N ILE A 139 -2.26 -11.81 4.48
CA ILE A 139 -3.06 -10.75 5.10
C ILE A 139 -3.66 -11.13 6.45
N ASP A 140 -3.81 -12.43 6.76
CA ASP A 140 -4.33 -12.90 8.06
C ASP A 140 -3.24 -13.00 9.13
N VAL A 141 -1.98 -13.07 8.70
CA VAL A 141 -0.87 -13.01 9.65
C VAL A 141 -0.75 -11.55 10.06
N CYS A 142 -0.86 -11.25 11.35
CA CYS A 142 -0.46 -9.93 11.84
C CYS A 142 1.06 -9.82 11.66
N PRO A 143 1.61 -8.70 11.19
CA PRO A 143 3.05 -8.53 11.20
C PRO A 143 3.61 -8.79 12.61
N GLN A 144 4.38 -9.85 12.77
CA GLN A 144 5.17 -10.06 13.98
C GLN A 144 6.38 -9.14 13.88
N TRP A 145 6.16 -7.85 14.09
CA TRP A 145 7.27 -6.92 14.23
C TRP A 145 7.90 -7.19 15.59
N GLN A 146 9.10 -7.76 15.57
CA GLN A 146 9.98 -7.66 16.71
C GLN A 146 10.33 -6.17 16.84
N PHE A 147 9.65 -5.48 17.75
CA PHE A 147 10.16 -4.20 18.25
C PHE A 147 11.45 -4.50 19.01
N THR A 148 12.56 -4.65 18.30
CA THR A 148 13.87 -4.41 18.88
C THR A 148 13.97 -2.91 19.09
N HIS A 149 13.47 -2.44 20.24
CA HIS A 149 14.00 -1.25 20.85
C HIS A 149 15.48 -1.54 21.14
N ALA A 150 16.35 -1.04 20.26
CA ALA A 150 17.78 -0.93 20.50
C ALA A 150 18.13 0.56 20.57
#